data_AF-A0A8C2RMW0-F1
#
_entry.id   AF-A0A8C2RMW0-F1
#
_cell.length_a   1.000
_cell.length_b   1.000
_cell.length_c   1.000
_cell.angle_alpha   90.00
_cell.angle_beta   90.00
_cell.angle_gamma   90.00
#
_symmetry.space_group_name_H-M   'P 1'
#
loop_
_entity.id
_entity.type
_entity.pdbx_description
1 polymer ?
#
loop_
_entity_poly.entity_id
_entity_poly.type
_entity_poly.pdbx_seq_one_letter_code
_entity_poly.pdbx_strand_id
1 'polypeptide(L)'
;MSAAAVPELKRISRVEAMRLGPGWSHSCHAMLYAANPGQLFGRIPMRFSVLMQMRFDGLLGFPGGFVDRRFWSLEDGLNRVLGLGLGCLRLTEADYLSSHLTEGPHRVVAHLYARQLTLEQLHAVEISAVHSRDHGLEVGPPPGPRPPPRGLALAPRKAPMGTGTRPCPSVHPEGPSRGLSQLPEQRLHQHSQ
;
A
#
# COMPACT_ATOMS: atom_id res chain seq x y z
N MET A 1 -31.60 10.53 -8.40
CA MET A 1 -30.30 9.92 -8.04
C MET A 1 -30.58 8.82 -7.04
N SER A 2 -30.46 7.56 -7.45
CA SER A 2 -30.66 6.43 -6.54
C SER A 2 -29.53 6.45 -5.52
N ALA A 3 -29.84 6.54 -4.24
CA ALA A 3 -28.87 6.27 -3.19
C ALA A 3 -28.48 4.79 -3.37
N ALA A 4 -27.28 4.53 -3.91
CA ALA A 4 -26.74 3.19 -3.90
C ALA A 4 -26.80 2.69 -2.46
N ALA A 5 -27.53 1.60 -2.23
CA ALA A 5 -27.62 1.01 -0.90
C ALA A 5 -26.19 0.69 -0.44
N VAL A 6 -25.84 1.16 0.77
CA VAL A 6 -24.54 0.84 1.36
C VAL A 6 -24.49 -0.67 1.55
N PRO A 7 -23.52 -1.39 0.95
CA PRO A 7 -23.42 -2.82 1.14
C PRO A 7 -23.11 -3.10 2.62
N GLU A 8 -23.98 -3.86 3.27
CA GLU A 8 -23.88 -4.19 4.69
C GLU A 8 -23.67 -5.69 4.88
N LEU A 9 -22.57 -6.04 5.56
CA LEU A 9 -22.33 -7.40 5.99
C LEU A 9 -23.10 -7.70 7.29
N LYS A 10 -23.46 -8.97 7.49
CA LYS A 10 -24.15 -9.38 8.72
C LYS A 10 -23.25 -9.17 9.94
N ARG A 11 -23.61 -8.21 10.79
CA ARG A 11 -22.92 -7.93 12.05
C ARG A 11 -23.16 -9.04 13.07
N ILE A 12 -22.15 -9.33 13.90
CA ILE A 12 -22.21 -10.27 15.02
C ILE A 12 -21.51 -9.64 16.23
N SER A 13 -21.95 -9.95 17.45
CA SER A 13 -21.25 -9.46 18.64
C SER A 13 -19.89 -10.15 18.82
N ARG A 14 -18.94 -9.51 19.52
CA ARG A 14 -17.62 -10.10 19.82
C ARG A 14 -17.78 -11.43 20.56
N VAL A 15 -18.67 -11.47 21.57
CA VAL A 15 -18.90 -12.67 22.40
C VAL A 15 -19.45 -13.82 21.57
N GLU A 16 -20.43 -13.57 20.69
CA GLU A 16 -20.99 -14.61 19.81
C GLU A 16 -19.96 -15.08 18.78
N ALA A 17 -19.18 -14.15 18.20
CA ALA A 17 -18.10 -14.50 17.29
C ALA A 17 -17.08 -15.44 17.96
N MET A 18 -16.75 -15.18 19.24
CA MET A 18 -15.82 -16.03 20.00
C MET A 18 -16.39 -17.43 20.30
N ARG A 19 -17.71 -17.62 20.25
CA ARG A 19 -18.38 -18.93 20.42
C ARG A 19 -18.50 -19.73 19.12
N LEU A 20 -18.12 -19.15 17.99
CA LEU A 20 -18.12 -19.87 16.71
C LEU A 20 -17.15 -21.07 16.78
N GLY A 21 -17.57 -22.19 16.20
CA GLY A 21 -16.80 -23.42 16.20
C GLY A 21 -15.53 -23.36 15.35
N PRO A 22 -14.66 -24.39 15.40
CA PRO A 22 -13.34 -24.40 14.77
C PRO A 22 -13.36 -24.33 13.22
N GLY A 23 -14.52 -24.53 12.59
CA GLY A 23 -14.71 -24.34 11.16
C GLY A 23 -14.88 -22.89 10.71
N TRP A 24 -14.76 -21.92 11.63
CA TRP A 24 -14.77 -20.49 11.34
C TRP A 24 -13.36 -19.91 11.44
N SER A 25 -12.92 -19.25 10.37
CA SER A 25 -11.68 -18.48 10.38
C SER A 25 -11.93 -17.07 10.92
N HIS A 26 -10.96 -16.54 11.65
CA HIS A 26 -11.02 -15.20 12.20
C HIS A 26 -9.98 -14.32 11.51
N SER A 27 -10.40 -13.20 10.95
CA SER A 27 -9.48 -12.17 10.46
C SER A 27 -9.60 -10.92 11.31
N CYS A 28 -8.47 -10.28 11.59
CA CYS A 28 -8.42 -9.03 12.34
C CYS A 28 -7.73 -7.98 11.48
N HIS A 29 -8.34 -6.81 11.36
CA HIS A 29 -7.79 -5.69 10.60
C HIS A 29 -7.91 -4.38 11.38
N ALA A 30 -7.02 -3.44 11.07
CA ALA A 30 -6.94 -2.16 11.77
C ALA A 30 -7.17 -0.98 10.82
N MET A 31 -8.15 -0.13 11.17
CA MET A 31 -8.32 1.20 10.60
C MET A 31 -7.50 2.19 11.43
N LEU A 32 -6.37 2.61 10.90
CA LEU A 32 -5.53 3.65 11.50
C LEU A 32 -5.85 4.98 10.85
N TYR A 33 -6.17 5.99 11.65
CA TYR A 33 -6.58 7.28 11.13
C TYR A 33 -6.11 8.44 11.98
N ALA A 34 -5.99 9.61 11.38
CA ALA A 34 -5.61 10.85 12.07
C ALA A 34 -6.42 12.02 11.55
N ALA A 35 -6.69 13.00 12.43
CA ALA A 35 -7.22 14.29 12.01
C ALA A 35 -6.17 14.98 11.12
N ASN A 36 -6.61 15.50 9.99
CA ASN A 36 -5.73 16.15 9.02
C ASN A 36 -6.24 17.58 8.74
N PRO A 37 -5.59 18.61 9.32
CA PRO A 37 -5.98 20.01 9.14
C PRO A 37 -5.58 20.57 7.76
N GLY A 38 -4.83 19.81 6.95
CA GLY A 38 -4.37 20.29 5.66
C GLY A 38 -5.49 20.44 4.63
N GLN A 39 -5.19 21.24 3.60
CA GLN A 39 -6.10 21.48 2.49
C GLN A 39 -5.45 21.07 1.17
N LEU A 40 -6.10 20.16 0.45
CA LEU A 40 -5.68 19.79 -0.89
C LEU A 40 -5.90 20.98 -1.84
N PHE A 41 -4.85 21.37 -2.56
CA PHE A 41 -4.80 22.56 -3.42
C PHE A 41 -5.18 23.87 -2.71
N GLY A 42 -5.01 23.94 -1.39
CA GLY A 42 -5.36 25.13 -0.59
C GLY A 42 -6.85 25.47 -0.54
N ARG A 43 -7.73 24.52 -0.91
CA ARG A 43 -9.19 24.77 -0.98
C ARG A 43 -10.08 23.60 -0.56
N ILE A 44 -9.59 22.36 -0.61
CA ILE A 44 -10.39 21.17 -0.23
C ILE A 44 -9.88 20.67 1.12
N PRO A 45 -10.63 20.81 2.22
CA PRO A 45 -10.20 20.31 3.53
C PRO A 45 -10.11 18.78 3.51
N MET A 46 -8.98 18.22 3.92
CA MET A 46 -8.78 16.77 3.95
C MET A 46 -9.57 16.09 5.07
N ARG A 47 -9.75 16.78 6.21
CA ARG A 47 -10.46 16.32 7.42
C ARG A 47 -9.75 15.19 8.14
N PHE A 48 -9.59 14.04 7.50
CA PHE A 48 -8.94 12.86 8.06
C PHE A 48 -8.07 12.17 7.02
N SER A 49 -6.97 11.59 7.49
CA SER A 49 -6.18 10.62 6.74
C SER A 49 -6.43 9.23 7.33
N VAL A 50 -6.68 8.24 6.47
CA VAL A 50 -6.91 6.84 6.85
C VAL A 50 -5.94 5.97 6.07
N LEU A 51 -5.25 5.06 6.74
CA LEU A 51 -4.33 4.14 6.09
C LEU A 51 -5.05 2.89 5.58
N MET A 52 -4.79 2.59 4.31
CA MET A 52 -5.08 1.32 3.65
C MET A 52 -3.83 0.87 2.91
N GLN A 53 -3.77 -0.41 2.55
CA GLN A 53 -2.62 -1.00 1.86
C GLN A 53 -3.05 -1.73 0.60
N MET A 54 -2.22 -1.65 -0.44
CA MET A 54 -2.28 -2.56 -1.58
C MET A 54 -1.79 -3.93 -1.12
N ARG A 55 -2.59 -4.97 -1.33
CA ARG A 55 -2.24 -6.36 -0.99
C ARG A 55 -1.57 -7.05 -2.18
N PHE A 56 -0.95 -8.20 -1.93
CA PHE A 56 -0.34 -9.05 -2.97
C PHE A 56 -1.32 -9.47 -4.08
N ASP A 57 -2.62 -9.54 -3.79
CA ASP A 57 -3.69 -9.89 -4.74
C ASP A 57 -4.15 -8.69 -5.60
N GLY A 58 -3.52 -7.52 -5.44
CA GLY A 58 -3.85 -6.31 -6.18
C GLY A 58 -5.09 -5.57 -5.65
N LEU A 59 -5.65 -6.00 -4.52
CA LEU A 59 -6.80 -5.35 -3.88
C LEU A 59 -6.36 -4.41 -2.76
N LEU A 60 -7.15 -3.36 -2.54
CA LEU A 60 -6.98 -2.49 -1.38
C LEU A 60 -7.64 -3.13 -0.14
N GLY A 61 -6.93 -3.11 0.99
CA GLY A 61 -7.44 -3.60 2.26
C GLY A 61 -6.85 -2.83 3.45
N PHE A 62 -7.41 -3.06 4.63
CA PHE A 62 -6.80 -2.59 5.86
C PHE A 62 -5.60 -3.48 6.24
N PRO A 63 -4.59 -2.93 6.94
CA PRO A 63 -3.54 -3.73 7.54
C PRO A 63 -4.10 -4.76 8.52
N GLY A 64 -3.58 -5.98 8.46
CA GLY A 64 -4.05 -7.10 9.28
C GLY A 64 -4.08 -8.40 8.49
N GLY A 65 -4.76 -9.41 9.04
CA GLY A 65 -4.81 -10.73 8.44
C GLY A 65 -5.54 -11.76 9.31
N PHE A 66 -5.37 -13.03 8.96
CA PHE A 66 -5.97 -14.13 9.72
C PHE A 66 -5.26 -14.34 11.06
N VAL A 67 -6.05 -14.69 12.08
CA VAL A 67 -5.59 -14.99 13.44
C VAL A 67 -5.95 -16.42 13.79
N ASP A 68 -4.94 -17.20 14.18
CA ASP A 68 -5.15 -18.55 14.70
C ASP A 68 -5.52 -18.52 16.19
N ARG A 69 -6.82 -18.60 16.45
CA ARG A 69 -7.41 -18.55 17.80
C ARG A 69 -7.05 -19.73 18.70
N ARG A 70 -6.40 -20.77 18.17
CA ARG A 70 -5.90 -21.89 18.99
C ARG A 70 -4.67 -21.50 19.80
N PHE A 71 -3.91 -20.52 19.31
CA PHE A 71 -2.63 -20.12 19.89
C PHE A 71 -2.64 -18.68 20.41
N TRP A 72 -3.47 -17.81 19.83
CA TRP A 72 -3.42 -16.36 20.09
C TRP A 72 -4.80 -15.79 20.42
N SER A 73 -4.81 -14.74 21.25
CA SER A 73 -5.95 -13.82 21.35
C SER A 73 -6.11 -13.05 20.02
N LEU A 74 -7.27 -12.39 19.82
CA LEU A 74 -7.48 -11.57 18.62
C LEU A 74 -6.45 -10.44 18.55
N GLU A 75 -6.21 -9.77 19.67
CA GLU A 75 -5.29 -8.65 19.79
C GLU A 75 -3.83 -9.10 19.62
N ASP A 76 -3.42 -10.22 20.21
CA ASP A 76 -2.05 -10.72 20.04
C ASP A 76 -1.79 -11.16 18.61
N GLY A 77 -2.76 -11.85 17.99
CA GLY A 77 -2.68 -12.24 16.58
C GLY A 77 -2.63 -11.04 15.65
N LEU A 78 -3.49 -10.04 15.87
CA LEU A 78 -3.49 -8.79 15.11
C LEU A 78 -2.16 -8.07 15.24
N ASN A 79 -1.67 -7.85 16.46
CA ASN A 79 -0.42 -7.14 16.71
C ASN A 79 0.80 -7.86 16.12
N ARG A 80 0.78 -9.20 16.09
CA ARG A 80 1.81 -9.97 15.40
C ARG A 80 1.84 -9.67 13.90
N VAL A 81 0.69 -9.63 13.24
CA VAL A 81 0.59 -9.33 11.80
C VAL A 81 0.94 -7.88 11.51
N LEU A 82 0.41 -6.93 12.30
CA LEU A 82 0.77 -5.51 12.17
C LEU A 82 2.26 -5.26 12.40
N GLY A 83 2.90 -6.01 13.31
CA GLY A 83 4.34 -5.92 13.55
C GLY A 83 5.20 -6.31 12.34
N LEU A 84 4.69 -7.17 11.45
CA LEU A 84 5.40 -7.59 10.23
C LEU A 84 5.26 -6.57 9.10
N GLY A 85 4.12 -5.88 9.02
CA GLY A 85 3.80 -4.94 7.92
C GLY A 85 3.91 -3.44 8.25
N LEU A 86 3.85 -3.05 9.52
CA LEU A 86 3.80 -1.63 9.95
C LEU A 86 4.81 -1.26 11.05
N GLY A 87 5.48 -2.24 11.67
CA GLY A 87 6.43 -2.00 12.77
C GLY A 87 5.77 -1.87 14.15
N CYS A 88 6.27 -0.96 14.98
CA CYS A 88 5.92 -0.88 16.41
C CYS A 88 4.58 -0.17 16.69
N LEU A 89 3.47 -0.84 16.38
CA LEU A 89 2.12 -0.42 16.79
C LEU A 89 1.45 -1.56 17.56
N ARG A 90 0.85 -1.25 18.72
CA ARG A 90 0.08 -2.22 19.51
C ARG A 90 -1.33 -1.72 19.76
N LEU A 91 -2.30 -2.52 19.32
CA LEU A 91 -3.73 -2.33 19.56
C LEU A 91 -4.19 -3.20 20.73
N THR A 92 -5.25 -2.76 21.39
CA THR A 92 -5.86 -3.46 22.52
C THR A 92 -7.35 -3.66 22.30
N GLU A 93 -8.02 -4.32 23.24
CA GLU A 93 -9.47 -4.50 23.19
C GLU A 93 -10.25 -3.17 23.16
N ALA A 94 -9.66 -2.09 23.70
CA ALA A 94 -10.27 -0.76 23.68
C ALA A 94 -10.40 -0.18 22.26
N ASP A 95 -9.63 -0.72 21.30
CA ASP A 95 -9.67 -0.33 19.89
C ASP A 95 -10.67 -1.17 19.09
N TYR A 96 -11.28 -2.20 19.69
CA TYR A 96 -12.22 -3.05 18.99
C TYR A 96 -13.47 -2.27 18.60
N LEU A 97 -13.82 -2.30 17.31
CA LEU A 97 -14.96 -1.57 16.77
C LEU A 97 -16.14 -2.50 16.45
N SER A 98 -15.91 -3.58 15.68
CA SER A 98 -17.00 -4.44 15.22
C SER A 98 -16.54 -5.81 14.72
N SER A 99 -17.50 -6.72 14.56
CA SER A 99 -17.32 -8.02 13.90
C SER A 99 -18.42 -8.24 12.88
N HIS A 100 -18.05 -8.74 11.70
CA HIS A 100 -18.99 -9.04 10.62
C HIS A 100 -18.71 -10.43 10.05
N LEU A 101 -19.77 -11.14 9.69
CA LEU A 101 -19.66 -12.38 8.92
C LEU A 101 -19.46 -12.00 7.46
N THR A 102 -18.39 -12.52 6.84
CA THR A 102 -18.11 -12.23 5.43
C THR A 102 -19.09 -13.00 4.54
N GLU A 103 -19.31 -12.46 3.35
CA GLU A 103 -20.01 -13.18 2.28
C GLU A 103 -19.09 -14.22 1.64
N GLY A 104 -19.69 -15.20 0.96
CA GLY A 104 -18.98 -16.22 0.19
C GLY A 104 -19.01 -17.62 0.79
N PRO A 105 -18.38 -18.60 0.11
CA PRO A 105 -18.43 -20.01 0.50
C PRO A 105 -17.63 -20.31 1.77
N HIS A 106 -16.67 -19.45 2.11
CA HIS A 106 -15.81 -19.61 3.28
C HIS A 106 -16.43 -18.96 4.52
N ARG A 107 -16.38 -19.67 5.65
CA ARG A 107 -16.88 -19.20 6.94
C ARG A 107 -15.82 -18.33 7.61
N VAL A 108 -15.87 -17.02 7.36
CA VAL A 108 -14.94 -16.05 7.97
C VAL A 108 -15.72 -15.02 8.78
N VAL A 109 -15.20 -14.71 9.97
CA VAL A 109 -15.59 -13.52 10.73
C VAL A 109 -14.46 -12.50 10.68
N ALA A 110 -14.79 -11.29 10.25
CA ALA A 110 -13.87 -10.17 10.14
C ALA A 110 -14.06 -9.24 11.34
N HIS A 111 -13.02 -9.13 12.16
CA HIS A 111 -12.93 -8.21 13.29
C HIS A 111 -12.22 -6.93 12.83
N LEU A 112 -12.84 -5.79 13.10
CA LEU A 112 -12.29 -4.47 12.79
C LEU A 112 -11.94 -3.75 14.09
N TYR A 113 -10.71 -3.24 14.13
CA TYR A 113 -10.19 -2.36 15.16
C TYR A 113 -9.99 -0.97 14.56
N ALA A 114 -10.16 0.08 15.37
CA ALA A 114 -9.94 1.45 14.92
C ALA A 114 -9.15 2.22 15.98
N ARG A 115 -8.06 2.85 15.57
CA ARG A 115 -7.21 3.68 16.45
C ARG A 115 -7.00 5.03 15.81
N GLN A 116 -7.39 6.07 16.53
CA GLN A 116 -7.01 7.43 16.20
C GLN A 116 -5.57 7.68 16.64
N LEU A 117 -4.77 8.23 15.73
CA LEU A 117 -3.40 8.67 15.92
C LEU A 117 -3.30 10.18 15.67
N THR A 118 -2.19 10.77 16.11
CA THR A 118 -1.77 12.07 15.56
C THR A 118 -1.30 11.90 14.11
N LEU A 119 -1.30 12.98 13.32
CA LEU A 119 -0.88 12.91 11.92
C LEU A 119 0.60 12.53 11.80
N GLU A 120 1.43 12.99 12.74
CA GLU A 120 2.84 12.66 12.85
C GLU A 120 3.06 11.18 13.16
N GLN A 121 2.26 10.60 14.07
CA GLN A 121 2.29 9.16 14.34
C GLN A 121 1.83 8.33 13.14
N LEU A 122 0.77 8.78 12.44
CA LEU A 122 0.29 8.12 11.23
C LEU A 122 1.37 8.11 10.14
N HIS A 123 2.09 9.22 9.98
CA HIS A 123 3.21 9.31 9.05
C HIS A 123 4.40 8.43 9.46
N ALA A 124 4.71 8.34 10.77
CA ALA A 124 5.75 7.43 11.27
C ALA A 124 5.42 5.96 10.97
N VAL A 125 4.13 5.59 10.97
CA VAL A 125 3.67 4.27 10.54
C VAL A 125 3.95 4.04 9.04
N GLU A 126 3.68 5.02 8.18
CA GLU A 126 4.00 4.92 6.73
C GLU A 126 5.51 4.73 6.50
N ILE A 127 6.35 5.48 7.22
CA ILE A 127 7.82 5.34 7.15
C ILE A 127 8.26 3.96 7.64
N SER A 128 7.64 3.44 8.69
CA SER A 128 7.97 2.11 9.22
C SER A 128 7.54 1.00 8.25
N ALA A 129 6.39 1.18 7.58
CA ALA A 129 5.82 0.20 6.66
C ALA A 129 6.73 -0.10 5.46
N VAL A 130 7.42 0.90 4.90
CA VAL A 130 8.34 0.69 3.76
C VAL A 130 9.63 -0.05 4.14
N HIS A 131 9.94 -0.13 5.44
CA HIS A 131 11.07 -0.90 5.98
C HIS A 131 10.64 -2.21 6.64
N SER A 132 9.34 -2.52 6.58
CA SER A 132 8.75 -3.70 7.20
C SER A 132 9.12 -4.98 6.45
N ARG A 133 8.91 -6.13 7.09
CA ARG A 133 9.29 -7.43 6.50
C ARG A 133 8.39 -7.82 5.32
N ASP A 134 7.13 -7.39 5.36
CA ASP A 134 6.14 -7.77 4.34
C ASP A 134 6.11 -6.81 3.15
N HIS A 135 6.88 -5.72 3.20
CA HIS A 135 6.98 -4.76 2.12
C HIS A 135 7.57 -5.41 0.85
N GLY A 136 6.79 -5.40 -0.23
CA GLY A 136 7.15 -6.01 -1.51
C GLY A 136 6.91 -7.52 -1.59
N LEU A 137 6.30 -8.11 -0.56
CA LEU A 137 5.83 -9.50 -0.53
C LEU A 137 4.31 -9.52 -0.42
N GLU A 138 3.78 -9.46 0.81
CA GLU A 138 2.34 -9.49 1.08
C GLU A 138 1.70 -8.10 0.95
N VAL A 139 2.51 -7.04 1.05
CA VAL A 139 2.08 -5.63 1.06
C VAL A 139 2.83 -4.81 0.01
N GLY A 140 2.08 -4.18 -0.89
CA GLY A 140 2.59 -3.32 -1.96
C GLY A 140 3.02 -4.09 -3.22
N PRO A 141 3.31 -3.36 -4.31
CA PRO A 141 3.87 -3.97 -5.52
C PRO A 141 5.25 -4.58 -5.21
N PRO A 142 5.67 -5.66 -5.91
CA PRO A 142 7.00 -6.23 -5.73
C PRO A 142 8.07 -5.16 -5.93
N PRO A 143 9.19 -5.21 -5.18
CA PRO A 143 10.17 -4.14 -5.21
C PRO A 143 10.77 -4.07 -6.61
N GLY A 144 10.57 -2.94 -7.29
CA GLY A 144 11.31 -2.60 -8.50
C GLY A 144 12.80 -2.44 -8.20
N PRO A 145 13.66 -2.39 -9.24
CA PRO A 145 15.09 -2.20 -9.04
C PRO A 145 15.35 -0.95 -8.18
N ARG A 146 16.09 -1.13 -7.08
CA ARG A 146 16.42 -0.04 -6.16
C ARG A 146 17.23 1.01 -6.93
N PRO A 147 16.84 2.30 -6.92
CA PRO A 147 17.70 3.33 -7.46
C PRO A 147 19.01 3.36 -6.67
N PRO A 148 20.16 3.61 -7.31
CA PRO A 148 21.44 3.66 -6.63
C PRO A 148 21.43 4.74 -5.54
N PRO A 149 22.17 4.54 -4.43
CA PRO A 149 22.24 5.53 -3.36
C PRO A 149 22.70 6.86 -3.95
N ARG A 150 21.90 7.92 -3.76
CA ARG A 150 22.35 9.29 -4.02
C ARG A 150 23.36 9.66 -2.93
N GLY A 151 24.61 9.25 -3.15
CA GLY A 151 25.74 9.74 -2.38
C GLY A 151 25.84 11.27 -2.51
N LEU A 152 25.94 11.93 -1.37
CA LEU A 152 26.28 13.33 -1.23
C LEU A 152 27.54 13.66 -2.04
N ALA A 153 27.38 14.35 -3.17
CA ALA A 153 28.46 15.05 -3.85
C ALA A 153 27.91 16.35 -4.44
N LEU A 154 27.57 17.29 -3.56
CA LEU A 154 27.61 18.72 -3.89
C LEU A 154 29.10 19.10 -3.96
N ALA A 155 29.72 18.88 -5.12
CA ALA A 155 30.96 19.56 -5.46
C ALA A 155 30.62 20.83 -6.25
N PRO A 156 30.92 22.04 -5.76
CA PRO A 156 30.73 23.24 -6.54
C PRO A 156 31.79 23.26 -7.65
N ARG A 157 31.37 23.08 -8.89
CA ARG A 157 32.23 23.37 -10.05
C ARG A 157 32.40 24.89 -10.13
N LYS A 158 33.54 25.41 -9.65
CA LYS A 158 34.04 26.75 -10.02
C LYS A 158 34.22 26.78 -11.55
N ALA A 159 33.48 27.65 -12.22
CA ALA A 159 33.75 28.01 -13.61
C ALA A 159 34.97 28.95 -13.66
N PRO A 160 35.98 28.72 -14.51
CA PRO A 160 36.96 29.74 -14.82
C PRO A 160 36.33 30.76 -15.80
N MET A 161 36.48 32.05 -15.50
CA MET A 161 36.26 33.13 -16.45
C MET A 161 37.20 32.93 -17.65
N GLY A 162 36.64 32.59 -18.80
CA GLY A 162 37.31 32.59 -20.09
C GLY A 162 36.54 33.50 -21.04
N THR A 163 37.13 34.64 -21.36
CA THR A 163 36.71 35.57 -22.41
C THR A 163 36.75 34.86 -23.76
N GLY A 164 35.64 34.84 -24.50
CA GLY A 164 35.61 34.21 -25.82
C GLY A 164 34.31 34.48 -26.57
N THR A 165 34.45 35.26 -27.62
CA THR A 165 33.48 35.73 -28.62
C THR A 165 32.60 34.64 -29.27
N ARG A 166 31.35 35.05 -29.58
CA ARG A 166 30.29 34.53 -30.49
C ARG A 166 30.78 33.77 -31.76
N PRO A 167 29.94 33.05 -32.55
CA PRO A 167 28.47 33.19 -32.72
C PRO A 167 27.63 31.89 -32.87
N CYS A 168 26.30 32.06 -32.82
CA CYS A 168 25.29 31.07 -33.24
C CYS A 168 25.25 30.92 -34.76
N PRO A 169 24.77 29.77 -35.28
CA PRO A 169 24.03 29.77 -36.54
C PRO A 169 22.62 29.16 -36.42
N SER A 170 21.70 30.00 -36.91
CA SER A 170 20.46 29.81 -37.67
C SER A 170 19.92 28.42 -38.04
N VAL A 171 18.58 28.39 -38.01
CA VAL A 171 17.64 27.33 -38.37
C VAL A 171 17.34 27.33 -39.88
N HIS A 172 16.88 26.17 -40.40
CA HIS A 172 16.04 25.90 -41.59
C HIS A 172 16.70 25.22 -42.82
N PRO A 173 15.92 24.48 -43.65
CA PRO A 173 15.86 23.00 -43.64
C PRO A 173 16.14 22.40 -45.04
N GLU A 174 16.19 21.09 -45.23
CA GLU A 174 15.83 20.40 -46.50
C GLU A 174 15.85 18.86 -46.28
N GLY A 175 14.83 18.14 -46.76
CA GLY A 175 14.88 16.68 -47.02
C GLY A 175 15.36 16.41 -48.47
N PRO A 176 15.10 15.25 -49.12
CA PRO A 176 14.46 14.02 -48.64
C PRO A 176 15.14 12.68 -49.09
N SER A 177 14.54 11.56 -48.67
CA SER A 177 14.38 10.28 -49.41
C SER A 177 15.32 9.07 -49.20
N ARG A 178 14.63 7.94 -48.94
CA ARG A 178 14.85 6.53 -49.34
C ARG A 178 15.67 5.59 -48.44
N GLY A 179 15.05 4.44 -48.11
CA GLY A 179 15.75 3.22 -47.71
C GLY A 179 14.87 2.23 -46.93
N LEU A 180 14.15 1.36 -47.65
CA LEU A 180 13.48 0.16 -47.13
C LEU A 180 14.48 -0.78 -46.46
N SER A 181 14.05 -1.54 -45.43
CA SER A 181 14.10 -3.02 -45.41
C SER A 181 13.50 -3.59 -44.12
N GLN A 182 12.68 -4.61 -44.31
CA GLN A 182 11.92 -5.38 -43.32
C GLN A 182 12.76 -6.52 -42.73
N LEU A 183 12.55 -6.82 -41.43
CA LEU A 183 12.39 -8.14 -40.75
C LEU A 183 13.49 -9.24 -40.90
N PRO A 184 13.64 -10.23 -39.97
CA PRO A 184 12.53 -11.01 -39.44
C PRO A 184 12.56 -11.56 -37.99
N GLU A 185 11.35 -11.95 -37.59
CA GLU A 185 10.96 -12.74 -36.42
C GLU A 185 11.64 -14.11 -36.36
N GLN A 186 12.00 -14.56 -35.15
CA GLN A 186 12.33 -15.96 -34.86
C GLN A 186 11.20 -16.63 -34.07
N ARG A 187 10.64 -17.67 -34.67
CA ARG A 187 9.58 -18.55 -34.14
C ARG A 187 10.23 -19.83 -33.60
N LEU A 188 10.28 -19.99 -32.27
CA LEU A 188 10.75 -21.23 -31.64
C LEU A 188 9.66 -22.32 -31.71
N HIS A 189 10.01 -23.45 -32.32
CA HIS A 189 9.21 -24.67 -32.36
C HIS A 189 9.22 -25.39 -31.01
N GLN A 190 8.04 -25.79 -30.55
CA GLN A 190 7.86 -26.83 -29.54
C GLN A 190 8.16 -28.20 -30.16
N HIS A 191 8.91 -29.05 -29.43
CA HIS A 191 8.92 -30.49 -29.66
C HIS A 191 8.29 -31.16 -28.45
N SER A 192 7.16 -31.81 -28.70
CA SER A 192 6.62 -32.91 -27.92
C SER A 192 7.42 -34.16 -28.28
N GLN A 193 7.96 -34.86 -27.29
CA GLN A 193 7.86 -36.31 -27.03
C GLN A 193 8.62 -36.63 -25.74
#